data_AF-A0A327KH28-F1
#
_entry.id   AF-A0A327KH28-F1
#
_cell.length_a   1.000
_cell.length_b   1.000
_cell.length_c   1.000
_cell.angle_alpha   90.00
_cell.angle_beta   90.00
_cell.angle_gamma   90.00
#
_symmetry.space_group_name_H-M   'P 1'
#
loop_
_entity.id
_entity.type
_entity.pdbx_description
1 polymer ?
#
loop_
_entity_poly.entity_id
_entity_poly.type
_entity_poly.pdbx_seq_one_letter_code
_entity_poly.pdbx_strand_id
1 'polypeptide(L)'
;MDDEDRRRAYEAQMAALETGRSGAPVSWRNPDSGRYGTIVPGPAYDQGGHNCRQFTHTIYIDGTPQTARGTACRNPDGSWTPVG
;
A
#
# COMPACT_ATOMS: atom_id res chain seq x y z
N MET A 1 -3.32 3.26 16.19
CA MET A 1 -3.20 2.12 15.28
C MET A 1 -2.59 1.00 16.07
N ASP A 2 -3.24 -0.15 16.04
CA ASP A 2 -2.79 -1.33 16.76
C ASP A 2 -1.97 -2.23 15.82
N ASP A 3 -1.26 -3.22 16.34
CA ASP A 3 -0.31 -4.03 15.55
C ASP A 3 -1.01 -4.78 14.39
N GLU A 4 -2.23 -5.28 14.64
CA GLU A 4 -3.10 -5.91 13.65
C GLU A 4 -3.51 -4.94 12.52
N ASP A 5 -3.77 -3.66 12.81
CA ASP A 5 -4.07 -2.66 11.78
C ASP A 5 -2.87 -2.50 10.83
N ARG A 6 -1.67 -2.42 11.41
CA ARG A 6 -0.42 -2.25 10.66
C ARG A 6 -0.15 -3.47 9.79
N ARG A 7 -0.35 -4.67 10.34
CA ARG A 7 -0.19 -5.93 9.60
C ARG A 7 -1.13 -6.00 8.40
N ARG A 8 -2.43 -5.79 8.60
CA ARG A 8 -3.43 -5.85 7.52
C ARG A 8 -3.21 -4.77 6.46
N ALA A 9 -2.85 -3.57 6.89
CA ALA A 9 -2.50 -2.49 5.97
C ALA A 9 -1.26 -2.86 5.12
N TYR A 10 -0.23 -3.43 5.75
CA TYR A 10 0.98 -3.87 5.06
C TYR A 10 0.72 -5.01 4.08
N GLU A 11 -0.10 -6.00 4.44
CA GLU A 11 -0.50 -7.09 3.54
C GLU A 11 -1.22 -6.55 2.30
N ALA A 12 -2.15 -5.61 2.48
CA ALA A 12 -2.81 -4.94 1.36
C ALA A 12 -1.85 -4.10 0.52
N GLN A 13 -0.82 -3.51 1.14
CA GLN A 13 0.21 -2.76 0.43
C GLN A 13 1.01 -3.69 -0.48
N MET A 14 1.46 -4.83 0.04
CA MET A 14 2.19 -5.83 -0.75
C MET A 14 1.32 -6.37 -1.89
N ALA A 15 0.06 -6.73 -1.61
CA ALA A 15 -0.87 -7.18 -2.64
C ALA A 15 -1.07 -6.12 -3.75
N ALA A 16 -1.23 -4.84 -3.38
CA ALA A 16 -1.35 -3.74 -4.32
C ALA A 16 -0.10 -3.55 -5.19
N LEU A 17 1.09 -3.68 -4.59
CA LEU A 17 2.37 -3.52 -5.29
C LEU A 17 2.67 -4.70 -6.21
N GLU A 18 2.49 -5.93 -5.73
CA GLU A 18 2.85 -7.15 -6.45
C GLU A 18 1.89 -7.50 -7.60
N THR A 19 0.59 -7.48 -7.34
CA THR A 19 -0.43 -7.99 -8.29
C THR A 19 -1.53 -6.98 -8.58
N GLY A 20 -1.63 -5.90 -7.79
CA GLY A 20 -2.63 -4.87 -7.97
C GLY A 20 -2.55 -4.24 -9.35
N ARG A 21 -3.70 -4.04 -10.00
CA ARG A 21 -3.80 -3.28 -11.25
C ARG A 21 -3.63 -1.79 -10.93
N SER A 22 -2.86 -1.06 -11.74
CA SER A 22 -2.70 0.39 -11.54
C SER A 22 -4.05 1.11 -11.55
N GLY A 23 -4.29 1.95 -10.54
CA GLY A 23 -5.55 2.65 -10.31
C GLY A 23 -6.65 1.81 -9.65
N ALA A 24 -6.46 0.50 -9.45
CA ALA A 24 -7.44 -0.35 -8.78
C ALA A 24 -7.17 -0.41 -7.27
N PRO A 25 -8.16 -0.05 -6.41
CA PRO A 25 -7.97 -0.07 -4.96
C PRO A 25 -7.91 -1.50 -4.42
N VAL A 26 -6.94 -1.76 -3.55
CA VAL A 26 -6.90 -2.95 -2.68
C VAL A 26 -7.36 -2.55 -1.29
N SER A 27 -8.50 -3.07 -0.87
CA SER A 27 -9.11 -2.76 0.42
C SER A 27 -8.60 -3.68 1.53
N TRP A 28 -8.48 -3.14 2.73
CA TRP A 28 -8.29 -3.91 3.96
C TRP A 28 -9.22 -3.39 5.06
N ARG A 29 -9.53 -4.26 6.02
CA ARG A 29 -10.35 -3.92 7.18
C ARG A 29 -9.90 -4.73 8.38
N ASN A 30 -9.84 -4.05 9.52
CA ASN A 30 -9.71 -4.66 10.82
C ASN A 30 -11.10 -4.64 11.51
N PRO A 31 -11.76 -5.80 11.71
CA PRO A 31 -13.05 -5.86 12.39
C PRO A 31 -12.96 -5.54 13.88
N ASP A 32 -11.80 -5.78 14.52
CA ASP A 32 -11.61 -5.58 15.96
C ASP A 32 -11.48 -4.11 16.33
N SER A 33 -10.74 -3.34 15.53
CA SER A 33 -10.57 -1.89 15.73
C SER A 33 -11.61 -1.05 14.97
N GLY A 34 -12.36 -1.66 14.05
CA GLY A 34 -13.27 -0.99 13.12
C GLY A 34 -12.58 -0.19 12.01
N ARG A 35 -11.24 -0.09 12.02
CA ARG A 35 -10.47 0.67 11.03
C ARG A 35 -10.43 -0.06 9.69
N TYR A 36 -10.38 0.71 8.63
CA TYR A 36 -10.32 0.17 7.28
C TYR A 36 -9.59 1.14 6.37
N GLY A 37 -9.18 0.65 5.22
CA GLY A 37 -8.49 1.47 4.25
C GLY A 37 -8.41 0.85 2.89
N THR A 38 -7.83 1.62 1.98
CA THR A 38 -7.60 1.24 0.60
C THR A 38 -6.21 1.65 0.19
N ILE A 39 -5.55 0.82 -0.59
CA ILE A 39 -4.26 1.12 -1.20
C ILE A 39 -4.43 1.09 -2.71
N VAL A 40 -4.15 2.20 -3.35
CA VAL A 40 -4.26 2.36 -4.79
C VAL A 40 -2.85 2.42 -5.37
N PRO A 41 -2.38 1.39 -6.11
CA PRO A 41 -1.10 1.43 -6.75
C PRO A 41 -1.15 2.28 -8.02
N GLY A 42 -0.11 3.06 -8.26
CA GLY A 42 0.13 3.82 -9.48
C GLY A 42 0.69 2.95 -10.60
N PRO A 43 1.01 3.54 -11.77
CA PRO A 43 1.79 2.86 -12.80
C PRO A 43 3.18 2.49 -12.27
N ALA A 44 3.67 1.32 -12.68
CA ALA A 44 5.06 0.97 -12.48
C ALA A 44 5.94 1.73 -13.48
N TYR A 45 7.12 2.15 -13.06
CA TYR A 45 8.09 2.88 -13.86
C TYR A 45 9.50 2.42 -13.51
N ASP A 46 10.44 2.54 -14.45
CA ASP A 46 11.85 2.26 -14.16
C ASP A 46 12.51 3.49 -13.55
N GLN A 47 13.27 3.29 -12.47
CA GLN A 47 14.10 4.30 -11.86
C GLN A 47 15.49 3.71 -11.61
N GLY A 48 16.44 4.02 -12.49
CA GLY A 48 17.81 3.55 -12.34
C GLY A 48 17.96 2.02 -12.41
N GLY A 49 17.14 1.35 -13.23
CA GLY A 49 17.13 -0.11 -13.36
C GLY A 49 16.28 -0.84 -12.31
N HIS A 50 15.59 -0.11 -11.43
CA HIS A 50 14.64 -0.67 -10.47
C HIS A 50 13.21 -0.38 -10.90
N ASN A 51 12.35 -1.40 -10.85
CA ASN A 51 10.93 -1.22 -11.13
C ASN A 51 10.24 -0.59 -9.92
N CYS A 52 9.99 0.71 -9.96
CA CYS A 52 9.36 1.46 -8.90
C CYS A 52 7.88 1.71 -9.17
N ARG A 53 7.11 1.85 -8.10
CA ARG A 53 5.67 2.03 -8.16
C ARG A 53 5.23 2.95 -7.03
N GLN A 54 4.53 4.01 -7.40
CA GLN A 54 3.86 4.88 -6.43
C GLN A 54 2.62 4.17 -5.90
N PHE A 55 2.19 4.52 -4.69
CA PHE A 55 0.92 4.08 -4.14
C PHE A 55 0.32 5.16 -3.25
N THR A 56 -1.00 5.20 -3.19
CA THR A 56 -1.75 6.05 -2.26
C THR A 56 -2.47 5.15 -1.27
N HIS A 57 -2.22 5.34 0.01
CA HIS A 57 -2.85 4.62 1.10
C HIS A 57 -3.82 5.56 1.83
N THR A 58 -5.10 5.22 1.81
CA THR A 58 -6.13 5.92 2.56
C THR A 58 -6.61 5.04 3.70
N ILE A 59 -6.59 5.54 4.92
CA ILE A 59 -7.04 4.88 6.14
C ILE A 59 -8.18 5.69 6.73
N TYR A 60 -9.27 5.05 7.10
CA TYR A 60 -10.38 5.66 7.81
C TYR A 60 -10.24 5.32 9.30
N ILE A 61 -9.96 6.34 10.10
CA ILE A 61 -9.86 6.26 11.55
C ILE A 61 -11.05 7.05 12.11
N ASP A 62 -11.95 6.38 12.82
CA ASP A 62 -13.16 6.99 13.38
C ASP A 62 -13.98 7.77 12.32
N GLY A 63 -14.07 7.22 11.10
CA GLY A 63 -14.74 7.83 9.95
C GLY A 63 -13.95 8.94 9.24
N THR A 64 -12.82 9.37 9.78
CA THR A 64 -11.98 10.41 9.19
C THR A 64 -10.92 9.80 8.26
N PRO A 65 -10.86 10.20 6.97
CA PRO A 65 -9.84 9.71 6.06
C PRO A 65 -8.48 10.36 6.33
N GLN A 66 -7.46 9.52 6.44
CA GLN A 66 -6.04 9.87 6.51
C GLN A 66 -5.38 9.30 5.25
N THR A 67 -4.75 10.14 4.43
CA THR A 67 -4.13 9.71 3.17
C THR A 67 -2.63 9.91 3.21
N ALA A 68 -1.88 8.84 2.97
CA ALA A 68 -0.45 8.85 2.77
C ALA A 68 -0.13 8.47 1.31
N ARG A 69 0.94 9.02 0.76
CA ARG A 69 1.49 8.61 -0.53
C ARG A 69 2.90 8.11 -0.30
N GLY A 70 3.26 7.04 -0.99
CA GLY A 70 4.60 6.47 -0.94
C GLY A 70 5.00 5.93 -2.29
N THR A 71 6.29 5.62 -2.39
CA THR A 71 6.85 4.89 -3.51
C THR A 71 7.44 3.61 -2.96
N ALA A 72 7.36 2.52 -3.71
CA ALA A 72 8.13 1.32 -3.43
C ALA A 72 8.89 0.91 -4.70
N CYS A 73 10.15 0.52 -4.56
CA CYS A 73 10.94 -0.05 -5.65
C CYS A 73 11.09 -1.55 -5.46
N ARG A 74 10.89 -2.29 -6.55
CA ARG A 74 11.09 -3.73 -6.59
C ARG A 74 12.58 -4.03 -6.74
N ASN A 75 13.07 -4.85 -5.83
CA ASN A 75 14.43 -5.34 -5.81
C ASN A 75 14.58 -6.55 -6.74
N PRO A 76 15.82 -6.88 -7.16
CA PRO A 76 16.09 -8.05 -7.99
C PRO A 76 15.67 -9.39 -7.36
N ASP A 77 15.64 -9.47 -6.03
CA ASP A 77 15.18 -10.63 -5.25
C ASP A 77 13.64 -10.74 -5.19
N GLY A 78 12.92 -9.79 -5.79
CA GLY A 78 11.47 -9.74 -5.84
C GLY A 78 10.82 -8.98 -4.69
N SER A 79 11.58 -8.58 -3.66
CA SER A 79 11.07 -7.79 -2.53
C SER A 79 10.75 -6.35 -2.94
N TRP A 80 9.85 -5.69 -2.21
CA TRP A 80 9.54 -4.27 -2.40
C TRP A 80 10.11 -3.45 -1.26
N THR A 81 10.99 -2.49 -1.57
CA THR A 81 11.51 -1.53 -0.60
C THR A 81 10.75 -0.21 -0.72
N PRO A 82 10.10 0.27 0.35
CA PRO A 82 9.55 1.62 0.38
C PRO A 82 10.69 2.62 0.19
N VAL A 83 10.50 3.56 -0.73
CA VAL A 83 11.34 4.73 -0.96
C VAL A 83 10.58 5.92 -0.40
N GLY A 84 11.13 6.52 0.66
CA GLY A 84 10.55 7.63 1.40
C GLY A 84 11.64 8.56 1.91
#